data_AF-A0A3L6JFH6-F1
#
_entry.id   AF-A0A3L6JFH6-F1
#
_cell.length_a   1.000
_cell.length_b   1.000
_cell.length_c   1.000
_cell.angle_alpha   90.00
_cell.angle_beta   90.00
_cell.angle_gamma   90.00
#
_symmetry.space_group_name_H-M   'P 1'
#
loop_
_entity.id
_entity.type
_entity.pdbx_description
1 polymer ?
#
loop_
_entity_poly.entity_id
_entity_poly.type
_entity_poly.pdbx_seq_one_letter_code
_entity_poly.pdbx_strand_id
1 'polypeptide(L)'
;MGAFESGSNSADLHVKDMSRIANASGVTIALLGLLAPVMMMSANYDGYVDFAIQAILWSFNLGSFGSGFQFISLYAVSTMFPLLILRMVPAYVIVRYYHGKTTRKRALIGVAVGDILFLAEGLLFFVFSYMSMGSFLLVPLPFEMLAGLLVLWRFPIPEPTRPWEGSDETKPWWEKESSEKTASSDANDDKNRLW
;
A
#
# COMPACT_ATOMS: atom_id res chain seq x y z
N MET A 1 18.24 40.40 -22.64
CA MET A 1 17.39 39.19 -22.74
C MET A 1 18.23 38.00 -22.30
N GLY A 2 18.15 37.63 -21.02
CA GLY A 2 18.87 36.47 -20.47
C GLY A 2 17.96 35.25 -20.53
N ALA A 3 18.44 34.17 -21.13
CA ALA A 3 17.73 32.91 -21.23
C ALA A 3 17.67 32.25 -19.84
N PHE A 4 16.46 32.10 -19.31
CA PHE A 4 16.17 31.21 -18.19
C PHE A 4 16.17 29.77 -18.71
N GLU A 5 17.36 29.19 -18.82
CA GLU A 5 17.51 27.73 -18.86
C GLU A 5 17.97 27.26 -17.47
N SER A 6 17.60 26.03 -17.10
CA SER A 6 18.03 25.31 -15.89
C SER A 6 17.11 25.41 -14.66
N GLY A 7 15.95 24.76 -14.76
CA GLY A 7 15.20 24.28 -13.58
C GLY A 7 14.50 22.92 -13.74
N SER A 8 14.34 22.40 -14.96
CA SER A 8 13.45 21.24 -15.21
C SER A 8 14.08 19.86 -14.96
N ASN A 9 15.41 19.72 -15.03
CA ASN A 9 16.04 18.39 -15.06
C ASN A 9 15.98 17.62 -13.73
N SER A 10 15.94 18.29 -12.56
CA SER A 10 15.97 17.60 -11.27
C SER A 10 14.61 17.00 -10.88
N ALA A 11 13.51 17.68 -11.20
CA ALA A 11 12.16 17.20 -10.93
C ALA A 11 11.82 15.96 -11.77
N ASP A 12 12.18 15.97 -13.05
CA ASP A 12 11.88 14.88 -13.98
C ASP A 12 12.63 13.58 -13.64
N LEU A 13 13.86 13.68 -13.13
CA LEU A 13 14.62 12.52 -12.64
C LEU A 13 13.94 11.88 -11.43
N HIS A 14 13.49 12.69 -10.46
CA HIS A 14 12.83 12.21 -9.26
C HIS A 14 11.49 11.49 -9.55
N VAL A 15 10.73 11.97 -10.54
CA VAL A 15 9.48 11.33 -10.97
C VAL A 15 9.73 9.97 -11.63
N LYS A 16 10.75 9.85 -12.48
CA LYS A 16 11.09 8.57 -13.15
C LYS A 16 11.53 7.51 -12.15
N ASP A 17 12.33 7.89 -11.15
CA ASP A 17 12.77 6.96 -10.11
C ASP A 17 11.62 6.48 -9.24
N MET A 18 10.68 7.35 -8.86
CA MET A 18 9.49 6.94 -8.12
C MET A 18 8.60 5.98 -8.90
N SER A 19 8.43 6.18 -10.22
CA SER A 19 7.67 5.24 -11.06
C SER A 19 8.35 3.86 -11.16
N ARG A 20 9.68 3.82 -11.25
CA ARG A 20 10.43 2.55 -11.25
C ARG A 20 10.29 1.80 -9.93
N ILE A 21 10.39 2.51 -8.80
CA ILE A 21 10.18 1.94 -7.46
C ILE A 21 8.74 1.46 -7.30
N ALA A 22 7.75 2.22 -7.81
CA ALA A 22 6.34 1.84 -7.81
C ALA A 22 6.12 0.50 -8.51
N ASN A 23 6.65 0.36 -9.72
CA ASN A 23 6.46 -0.84 -10.53
C ASN A 23 7.21 -2.04 -9.94
N ALA A 24 8.46 -1.83 -9.51
CA ALA A 24 9.26 -2.89 -8.91
C ALA A 24 8.64 -3.41 -7.61
N SER A 25 8.18 -2.51 -6.73
CA SER A 25 7.49 -2.90 -5.49
C SER A 25 6.15 -3.59 -5.79
N GLY A 26 5.35 -3.06 -6.71
CA GLY A 26 4.09 -3.68 -7.13
C GLY A 26 4.28 -5.11 -7.65
N VAL A 27 5.24 -5.33 -8.56
CA VAL A 27 5.56 -6.66 -9.10
C VAL A 27 6.05 -7.58 -7.99
N THR A 28 6.94 -7.10 -7.11
CA THR A 28 7.45 -7.91 -6.00
C THR A 28 6.32 -8.37 -5.07
N ILE A 29 5.41 -7.46 -4.71
CA ILE A 29 4.27 -7.78 -3.86
C ILE A 29 3.30 -8.73 -4.57
N ALA A 30 3.04 -8.53 -5.87
CA ALA A 30 2.19 -9.45 -6.64
C ALA A 30 2.80 -10.86 -6.72
N LEU A 31 4.12 -10.97 -6.91
CA LEU A 31 4.83 -12.25 -6.88
C LEU A 31 4.75 -12.91 -5.50
N LEU A 32 4.88 -12.13 -4.43
CA LEU A 32 4.67 -12.63 -3.07
C LEU A 32 3.24 -13.11 -2.87
N GLY A 33 2.24 -12.38 -3.35
CA GLY A 33 0.84 -12.79 -3.26
C GLY A 33 0.56 -14.14 -3.93
N LEU A 34 1.29 -14.50 -5.00
CA LEU A 34 1.14 -15.78 -5.70
C LEU A 34 2.01 -16.91 -5.14
N LEU A 35 3.24 -16.59 -4.76
CA LEU A 35 4.28 -17.60 -4.49
C LEU A 35 4.62 -17.74 -3.01
N ALA A 36 4.34 -16.73 -2.20
CA ALA A 36 4.62 -16.81 -0.77
C ALA A 36 3.67 -17.82 -0.10
N PRO A 37 4.17 -18.57 0.89
CA PRO A 37 3.31 -19.38 1.75
C PRO A 37 2.20 -18.54 2.36
N VAL A 38 1.00 -19.09 2.38
CA VAL A 38 -0.20 -18.47 2.96
C VAL A 38 -0.54 -19.10 4.28
N MET A 39 -0.31 -20.41 4.40
CA MET A 39 -0.67 -21.18 5.57
C MET A 39 0.40 -22.23 5.85
N MET A 40 0.59 -22.50 7.13
CA MET A 40 1.23 -23.70 7.62
C MET A 40 0.19 -24.52 8.35
N MET A 41 0.12 -25.80 8.01
CA MET A 41 -0.74 -26.78 8.66
C MET A 41 0.14 -27.77 9.40
N SER A 42 -0.29 -28.24 10.55
CA SER A 42 0.22 -29.46 11.15
C SER A 42 -0.92 -30.42 11.44
N ALA A 43 -0.70 -31.71 11.25
CA ALA A 43 -1.64 -32.76 11.56
C ALA A 43 -0.98 -33.79 12.47
N ASN A 44 -1.71 -34.21 13.50
CA ASN A 44 -1.31 -35.32 14.35
C ASN A 44 -2.01 -36.59 13.87
N TYR A 45 -1.25 -37.60 13.44
CA TYR A 45 -1.79 -38.89 13.02
C TYR A 45 -1.05 -40.02 13.75
N ASP A 46 -1.75 -40.75 14.62
CA ASP A 46 -1.20 -41.89 15.36
C ASP A 46 0.14 -41.62 16.09
N GLY A 47 0.29 -40.42 16.66
CA GLY A 47 1.50 -40.01 17.38
C GLY A 47 2.59 -39.38 16.52
N TYR A 48 2.36 -39.27 15.21
CA TYR A 48 3.22 -38.57 14.27
C TYR A 48 2.74 -37.14 14.02
N VAL A 49 3.67 -36.19 13.91
CA VAL A 49 3.39 -34.80 13.57
C VAL A 49 3.83 -34.55 12.13
N ASP A 50 2.87 -34.35 11.24
CA ASP A 50 3.12 -33.98 9.86
C ASP A 50 2.87 -32.48 9.67
N PHE A 51 3.66 -31.83 8.82
CA PHE A 51 3.56 -30.42 8.48
C PHE A 51 3.29 -30.23 7.00
N ALA A 52 2.51 -29.23 6.66
CA ALA A 52 2.35 -28.78 5.28
C ALA A 52 2.48 -27.26 5.22
N ILE A 53 3.30 -26.76 4.30
CA ILE A 53 3.39 -25.35 3.96
C ILE A 53 2.66 -25.18 2.63
N GLN A 54 1.64 -24.33 2.62
CA GLN A 54 0.80 -24.13 1.45
C GLN A 54 0.91 -22.68 0.97
N ALA A 55 1.27 -22.52 -0.30
CA ALA A 55 1.05 -21.31 -1.08
C ALA A 55 -0.17 -21.49 -1.97
N ILE A 56 -0.50 -20.48 -2.78
CA ILE A 56 -1.62 -20.55 -3.72
C ILE A 56 -1.39 -21.57 -4.83
N LEU A 57 -0.16 -21.62 -5.37
CA LEU A 57 0.17 -22.43 -6.53
C LEU A 57 0.85 -23.74 -6.18
N TRP A 58 1.38 -23.86 -4.97
CA TRP A 58 2.18 -24.99 -4.55
C TRP A 58 1.97 -25.33 -3.09
N SER A 59 2.28 -26.57 -2.73
CA SER A 59 2.37 -27.01 -1.34
C SER A 59 3.62 -27.87 -1.16
N PHE A 60 4.17 -27.80 0.03
CA PHE A 60 5.29 -28.61 0.48
C PHE A 60 4.88 -29.35 1.74
N ASN A 61 4.87 -30.68 1.68
CA ASN A 61 4.52 -31.52 2.81
C ASN A 61 5.81 -32.08 3.41
N LEU A 62 5.94 -32.01 4.73
CA LEU A 62 6.94 -32.73 5.51
C LEU A 62 6.18 -33.65 6.45
N GLY A 63 6.16 -34.94 6.14
CA GLY A 63 5.50 -35.93 6.97
C GLY A 63 6.42 -37.07 7.36
N SER A 64 5.90 -37.91 8.24
CA SER A 64 6.59 -39.07 8.80
C SER A 64 6.85 -40.16 7.75
N PHE A 65 6.08 -40.14 6.66
CA PHE A 65 6.25 -41.04 5.52
C PHE A 65 7.03 -40.43 4.36
N GLY A 66 7.53 -39.19 4.50
CA GLY A 66 8.35 -38.53 3.49
C GLY A 66 8.06 -37.04 3.35
N SER A 67 8.88 -36.36 2.54
CA SER A 67 8.67 -34.97 2.16
C SER A 67 8.47 -34.84 0.65
N GLY A 68 7.66 -33.88 0.24
CA GLY A 68 7.30 -33.72 -1.17
C GLY A 68 6.80 -32.33 -1.50
N PHE A 69 7.23 -31.84 -2.67
CA PHE A 69 6.72 -30.63 -3.29
C PHE A 69 5.70 -31.00 -4.35
N GLN A 70 4.56 -30.31 -4.37
CA GLN A 70 3.53 -30.51 -5.37
C GLN A 70 2.90 -29.18 -5.78
N PHE A 71 2.55 -29.08 -7.07
CA PHE A 71 1.71 -27.98 -7.54
C PHE A 71 0.25 -28.25 -7.21
N ILE A 72 -0.46 -27.21 -6.82
CA ILE A 72 -1.91 -27.28 -6.58
C ILE A 72 -2.61 -27.42 -7.94
N SER A 73 -3.61 -28.30 -8.01
CA SER A 73 -4.34 -28.54 -9.25
C SER A 73 -4.97 -27.25 -9.77
N LEU A 74 -4.96 -27.04 -11.09
CA LEU A 74 -5.53 -25.84 -11.69
C LEU A 74 -7.03 -25.67 -11.36
N TYR A 75 -7.73 -26.79 -11.16
CA TYR A 75 -9.11 -26.80 -10.69
C TYR A 75 -9.23 -26.18 -9.29
N ALA A 76 -8.40 -26.58 -8.32
CA ALA A 76 -8.41 -25.99 -6.98
C ALA A 76 -7.97 -24.51 -6.99
N VAL A 77 -7.01 -24.14 -7.84
CA VAL A 77 -6.65 -22.72 -8.03
C VAL A 77 -7.82 -21.92 -8.59
N SER A 78 -8.60 -22.50 -9.51
CA SER A 78 -9.76 -21.83 -10.12
C SER A 78 -10.92 -21.62 -9.14
N THR A 79 -11.14 -22.54 -8.18
CA THR A 79 -12.15 -22.33 -7.13
C THR A 79 -11.73 -21.27 -6.13
N MET A 80 -10.43 -21.05 -5.97
CA MET A 80 -9.85 -19.98 -5.15
C MET A 80 -9.71 -18.63 -5.90
N PHE A 81 -10.20 -18.53 -7.13
CA PHE A 81 -10.03 -17.32 -7.96
C PHE A 81 -10.51 -16.00 -7.31
N PRO A 82 -11.63 -15.95 -6.57
CA PRO A 82 -11.99 -14.74 -5.83
C PRO A 82 -10.95 -14.32 -4.79
N LEU A 83 -10.32 -15.30 -4.11
CA LEU A 83 -9.25 -15.06 -3.14
C LEU A 83 -7.96 -14.60 -3.85
N LEU A 84 -7.70 -15.10 -5.07
CA LEU A 84 -6.59 -14.63 -5.91
C LEU A 84 -6.70 -13.15 -6.25
N ILE A 85 -7.90 -12.68 -6.58
CA ILE A 85 -8.12 -11.26 -6.85
C ILE A 85 -7.83 -10.44 -5.60
N LEU A 86 -8.26 -10.90 -4.42
CA LEU A 86 -8.01 -10.21 -3.16
C LEU A 86 -6.51 -10.13 -2.85
N ARG A 87 -5.76 -11.20 -3.15
CA ARG A 87 -4.29 -11.26 -3.08
C ARG A 87 -3.58 -10.29 -4.02
N MET A 88 -4.26 -9.75 -5.03
CA MET A 88 -3.67 -8.73 -5.92
C MET A 88 -3.93 -7.30 -5.43
N VAL A 89 -4.79 -7.12 -4.43
CA VAL A 89 -5.13 -5.80 -3.88
C VAL A 89 -3.91 -5.09 -3.27
N PRO A 90 -3.07 -5.73 -2.44
CA PRO A 90 -1.90 -5.05 -1.87
C PRO A 90 -0.96 -4.52 -2.95
N ALA A 91 -0.65 -5.32 -3.96
CA ALA A 91 0.17 -4.91 -5.10
C ALA A 91 -0.42 -3.70 -5.83
N TYR A 92 -1.70 -3.76 -6.18
CA TYR A 92 -2.40 -2.66 -6.86
C TYR A 92 -2.40 -1.36 -6.05
N VAL A 93 -2.70 -1.47 -4.75
CA VAL A 93 -2.80 -0.31 -3.88
C VAL A 93 -1.43 0.31 -3.60
N ILE A 94 -0.37 -0.49 -3.49
CA ILE A 94 1.02 -0.01 -3.38
C ILE A 94 1.42 0.76 -4.64
N VAL A 95 1.14 0.24 -5.85
CA VAL A 95 1.41 0.96 -7.10
C VAL A 95 0.64 2.29 -7.16
N ARG A 96 -0.62 2.30 -6.71
CA ARG A 96 -1.41 3.54 -6.65
C ARG A 96 -0.84 4.54 -5.64
N TYR A 97 -0.31 4.06 -4.52
CA TYR A 97 0.33 4.91 -3.51
C TYR A 97 1.57 5.57 -4.11
N TYR A 98 2.41 4.79 -4.80
CA TYR A 98 3.62 5.34 -5.42
C TYR A 98 3.37 6.28 -6.60
N HIS A 99 2.20 6.18 -7.23
CA HIS A 99 1.74 7.15 -8.22
C HIS A 99 0.98 8.35 -7.63
N GLY A 100 0.92 8.51 -6.30
CA GLY A 100 0.20 9.60 -5.64
C GLY A 100 -1.32 9.55 -5.82
N LYS A 101 -1.89 8.42 -6.25
CA LYS A 101 -3.32 8.23 -6.50
C LYS A 101 -4.12 7.80 -5.26
N THR A 102 -3.44 7.58 -4.13
CA THR A 102 -4.03 7.22 -2.83
C THR A 102 -3.12 7.66 -1.69
N THR A 103 -3.66 7.73 -0.48
CA THR A 103 -2.91 8.06 0.74
C THR A 103 -2.28 6.82 1.36
N ARG A 104 -1.26 7.01 2.19
CA ARG A 104 -0.58 5.93 2.93
C ARG A 104 -1.56 5.19 3.83
N LYS A 105 -2.47 5.90 4.51
CA LYS A 105 -3.50 5.28 5.36
C LYS A 105 -4.38 4.31 4.57
N ARG A 106 -4.85 4.72 3.39
CA ARG A 106 -5.62 3.84 2.49
C ARG A 106 -4.77 2.70 1.96
N ALA A 107 -3.47 2.95 1.74
CA ALA A 107 -2.55 1.93 1.30
C ALA A 107 -2.35 0.82 2.35
N LEU A 108 -2.15 1.20 3.61
CA LEU A 108 -2.05 0.28 4.74
C LEU A 108 -3.31 -0.59 4.89
N ILE A 109 -4.50 0.02 4.76
CA ILE A 109 -5.77 -0.71 4.80
C ILE A 109 -5.85 -1.69 3.62
N GLY A 110 -5.49 -1.27 2.41
CA GLY A 110 -5.50 -2.14 1.23
C GLY A 110 -4.56 -3.34 1.37
N VAL A 111 -3.38 -3.14 1.97
CA VAL A 111 -2.44 -4.22 2.29
C VAL A 111 -3.04 -5.20 3.31
N ALA A 112 -3.65 -4.70 4.38
CA ALA A 112 -4.30 -5.54 5.39
C ALA A 112 -5.48 -6.36 4.82
N VAL A 113 -6.27 -5.76 3.93
CA VAL A 113 -7.40 -6.42 3.27
C VAL A 113 -6.96 -7.62 2.41
N GLY A 114 -5.75 -7.61 1.85
CA GLY A 114 -5.23 -8.73 1.05
C GLY A 114 -5.10 -10.04 1.81
N ASP A 115 -4.72 -9.98 3.08
CA ASP A 115 -4.50 -11.17 3.93
C ASP A 115 -5.60 -11.39 4.99
N ILE A 116 -6.56 -10.47 5.14
CA ILE A 116 -7.56 -10.54 6.23
C ILE A 116 -8.40 -11.82 6.20
N LEU A 117 -8.75 -12.32 5.02
CA LEU A 117 -9.54 -13.55 4.89
C LEU A 117 -8.75 -14.78 5.35
N PHE A 118 -7.48 -14.88 4.96
CA PHE A 118 -6.61 -15.98 5.38
C PHE A 118 -6.30 -15.92 6.88
N LEU A 119 -6.14 -14.71 7.43
CA LEU A 119 -5.99 -14.53 8.87
C LEU A 119 -7.26 -14.93 9.62
N ALA A 120 -8.44 -14.56 9.12
CA ALA A 120 -9.72 -14.90 9.73
C ALA A 120 -10.00 -16.40 9.68
N GLU A 121 -9.79 -17.03 8.51
CA GLU A 121 -9.87 -18.48 8.34
C GLU A 121 -8.87 -19.19 9.25
N GLY A 122 -7.61 -18.74 9.25
CA GLY A 122 -6.56 -19.28 10.09
C GLY A 122 -6.89 -19.24 11.58
N LEU A 123 -7.39 -18.11 12.06
CA LEU A 123 -7.78 -17.94 13.44
C LEU A 123 -9.00 -18.80 13.80
N LEU A 124 -9.97 -18.92 12.90
CA LEU A 124 -11.13 -19.79 13.07
C LEU A 124 -10.72 -21.27 13.17
N PHE A 125 -9.85 -21.74 12.27
CA PHE A 125 -9.32 -23.10 12.32
C PHE A 125 -8.48 -23.35 13.56
N PHE A 126 -7.67 -22.38 13.99
CA PHE A 126 -6.91 -22.47 15.23
C PHE A 126 -7.83 -22.65 16.44
N VAL A 127 -8.95 -21.92 16.52
CA VAL A 127 -9.94 -22.08 17.59
C VAL A 127 -10.60 -23.47 17.54
N PHE A 128 -11.02 -23.95 16.37
CA PHE A 128 -11.61 -25.29 16.22
C PHE A 128 -10.63 -26.42 16.54
N SER A 129 -9.36 -26.25 16.18
CA SER A 129 -8.28 -27.16 16.54
C SER A 129 -8.14 -27.32 18.04
N TYR A 130 -8.10 -26.19 18.75
CA TYR A 130 -7.97 -26.18 20.19
C TYR A 130 -9.15 -26.91 20.86
N MET A 131 -10.36 -26.74 20.34
CA MET A 131 -11.55 -27.45 20.82
C MET A 131 -11.54 -28.95 20.51
N SER A 132 -10.85 -29.39 19.46
CA SER A 132 -10.75 -30.80 19.01
C SER A 132 -9.49 -31.51 19.49
N MET A 133 -8.94 -31.07 20.63
CA MET A 133 -7.74 -31.64 21.27
C MET A 133 -6.47 -31.55 20.41
N GLY A 134 -6.36 -30.56 19.52
CA GLY A 134 -5.10 -30.25 18.84
C GLY A 134 -4.72 -31.23 17.72
N SER A 135 -5.70 -31.93 17.15
CA SER A 135 -5.44 -32.88 16.05
C SER A 135 -4.89 -32.16 14.79
N PHE A 136 -5.20 -30.88 14.61
CA PHE A 136 -4.80 -30.12 13.41
C PHE A 136 -4.47 -28.66 13.73
N LEU A 137 -3.23 -28.20 13.64
CA LEU A 137 -2.92 -26.78 13.76
C LEU A 137 -2.96 -26.11 12.38
N LEU A 138 -3.57 -24.94 12.27
CA LEU A 138 -3.49 -24.12 11.06
C LEU A 138 -3.04 -22.72 11.45
N VAL A 139 -1.88 -22.31 10.93
CA VAL A 139 -1.24 -21.03 11.23
C VAL A 139 -1.20 -20.20 9.93
N PRO A 140 -1.92 -19.08 9.86
CA PRO A 140 -1.83 -18.20 8.71
C PRO A 140 -0.47 -17.47 8.69
N LEU A 141 0.09 -17.30 7.50
CA LEU A 141 1.40 -16.69 7.24
C LEU A 141 1.23 -15.41 6.40
N PRO A 142 1.09 -14.23 7.02
CA PRO A 142 0.78 -12.99 6.32
C PRO A 142 2.03 -12.32 5.72
N PHE A 143 2.83 -13.08 4.95
CA PHE A 143 4.08 -12.58 4.38
C PHE A 143 3.87 -11.42 3.42
N GLU A 144 2.79 -11.43 2.65
CA GLU A 144 2.47 -10.34 1.72
C GLU A 144 2.12 -9.06 2.49
N MET A 145 1.27 -9.14 3.52
CA MET A 145 0.96 -8.02 4.40
C MET A 145 2.22 -7.46 5.06
N LEU A 146 3.07 -8.32 5.63
CA LEU A 146 4.33 -7.90 6.26
C LEU A 146 5.26 -7.19 5.26
N ALA A 147 5.41 -7.73 4.06
CA ALA A 147 6.23 -7.12 3.01
C ALA A 147 5.63 -5.78 2.55
N GLY A 148 4.32 -5.70 2.35
CA GLY A 148 3.63 -4.47 1.95
C GLY A 148 3.75 -3.37 3.00
N LEU A 149 3.61 -3.71 4.28
CA LEU A 149 3.85 -2.81 5.40
C LEU A 149 5.29 -2.32 5.43
N LEU A 150 6.26 -3.21 5.24
CA LEU A 150 7.68 -2.87 5.22
C LEU A 150 8.03 -1.92 4.07
N VAL A 151 7.49 -2.16 2.87
CA VAL A 151 7.67 -1.27 1.71
C VAL A 151 7.10 0.12 2.00
N LEU A 152 5.85 0.21 2.46
CA LEU A 152 5.19 1.46 2.81
C LEU A 152 5.86 2.20 3.99
N TRP A 153 6.60 1.48 4.83
CA TRP A 153 7.35 2.06 5.92
C TRP A 153 8.72 2.57 5.48
N ARG A 154 9.42 1.82 4.63
CA ARG A 154 10.80 2.11 4.21
C ARG A 154 10.91 3.24 3.19
N PHE A 155 9.91 3.38 2.32
CA PHE A 155 9.89 4.38 1.24
C PHE A 155 8.60 5.21 1.27
N PRO A 156 8.43 6.11 2.26
CA PRO A 156 7.29 6.99 2.30
C PRO A 156 7.39 8.06 1.20
N ILE A 157 6.30 8.31 0.49
CA ILE A 157 6.17 9.49 -0.36
C ILE A 157 5.65 10.65 0.48
N PRO A 158 6.18 11.87 0.30
CA PRO A 158 5.58 13.06 0.85
C PRO A 158 4.14 13.19 0.34
N GLU A 159 3.18 12.95 1.23
CA GLU A 159 1.77 13.18 0.90
C GLU A 159 1.58 14.67 0.64
N PRO A 160 0.84 15.07 -0.41
CA PRO A 160 0.47 16.47 -0.57
C PRO A 160 -0.33 16.89 0.67
N THR A 161 0.30 17.66 1.54
CA THR A 161 -0.23 18.10 2.84
C THR A 161 -1.33 19.13 2.61
N ARG A 162 -2.55 18.67 2.29
CA ARG A 162 -3.74 19.48 2.01
C ARG A 162 -3.57 20.51 0.88
N PRO A 163 -4.64 20.83 0.15
CA PRO A 163 -4.58 21.88 -0.86
C PRO A 163 -4.64 23.25 -0.16
N TRP A 164 -3.52 23.79 0.33
CA TRP A 164 -3.39 25.22 0.77
C TRP A 164 -4.49 25.78 1.71
N GLU A 165 -5.37 24.96 2.28
CA GLU A 165 -6.41 25.32 3.24
C GLU A 165 -5.74 25.57 4.59
N GLY A 166 -5.15 26.76 4.73
CA GLY A 166 -4.44 27.17 5.93
C GLY A 166 -3.21 28.05 5.69
N SER A 167 -2.80 28.29 4.43
CA SER A 167 -2.13 29.57 4.20
C SER A 167 -3.24 30.60 4.32
N ASP A 168 -3.21 31.43 5.37
CA ASP A 168 -3.92 32.71 5.36
C ASP A 168 -3.81 33.26 3.95
N GLU A 169 -4.94 33.38 3.26
CA GLU A 169 -5.02 33.81 1.87
C GLU A 169 -4.10 35.01 1.76
N THR A 170 -2.90 34.78 1.22
CA THR A 170 -1.93 35.85 1.08
C THR A 170 -2.55 36.60 -0.07
N LYS A 171 -3.29 37.67 0.28
CA LYS A 171 -4.10 38.44 -0.67
C LYS A 171 -3.35 38.47 -1.98
N PRO A 172 -3.96 37.96 -3.05
CA PRO A 172 -3.23 37.75 -4.27
C PRO A 172 -2.55 39.07 -4.68
N TRP A 173 -1.35 39.00 -5.23
CA TRP A 173 -0.47 40.17 -5.40
C TRP A 173 -1.14 41.35 -6.14
N TRP A 174 -2.15 41.08 -6.98
CA TRP A 174 -2.95 42.09 -7.67
C TRP A 174 -3.93 42.87 -6.76
N GLU A 175 -4.24 42.38 -5.56
CA GLU A 175 -5.05 43.09 -4.56
C GLU A 175 -4.23 44.02 -3.66
N LYS A 176 -2.89 43.97 -3.69
CA LYS A 176 -2.04 44.91 -2.94
C LYS A 176 -1.90 46.27 -3.63
N GLU A 177 -2.02 46.35 -4.95
CA GLU A 177 -1.80 47.61 -5.68
C GLU A 177 -3.02 48.56 -5.64
N SER A 178 -4.22 48.05 -5.37
CA SER A 178 -5.44 48.86 -5.34
C SER A 178 -5.65 49.61 -4.02
N SER A 179 -5.01 49.19 -2.93
CA SER A 179 -5.13 49.83 -1.62
C SER A 179 -4.12 50.97 -1.39
N GLU A 180 -2.95 50.95 -2.03
CA GLU A 180 -1.98 52.07 -1.95
C GLU A 180 -2.40 53.29 -2.80
N LYS A 181 -3.15 53.08 -3.88
CA LYS A 181 -3.58 54.19 -4.76
C LYS A 181 -4.65 55.08 -4.11
N THR A 182 -5.57 54.49 -3.34
CA THR A 182 -6.69 55.22 -2.72
C THR A 182 -6.25 56.07 -1.52
N ALA A 183 -5.23 55.63 -0.76
CA ALA A 183 -4.71 56.40 0.37
C ALA A 183 -3.95 57.69 -0.04
N SER A 184 -3.50 57.78 -1.29
CA SER A 184 -2.80 58.96 -1.81
C SER A 184 -3.71 60.00 -2.50
N SER A 185 -4.98 59.65 -2.75
CA SER A 185 -5.93 60.53 -3.46
C SER A 185 -6.72 61.45 -2.53
N ASP A 186 -6.97 61.04 -1.28
CA ASP A 186 -7.77 61.83 -0.32
C ASP A 186 -6.96 62.91 0.41
N ALA A 187 -5.63 62.93 0.28
CA ALA A 187 -4.78 63.94 0.93
C ALA A 187 -4.63 65.24 0.12
N ASN A 188 -5.20 65.32 -1.09
CA ASN A 188 -5.00 66.47 -1.99
C ASN A 188 -6.27 67.25 -2.35
N ASP A 189 -7.46 66.82 -1.92
CA ASP A 189 -8.72 67.51 -2.23
C ASP A 189 -9.12 68.60 -1.21
N ASP A 190 -8.32 68.80 -0.15
CA ASP A 190 -8.63 69.78 0.92
C ASP A 190 -7.87 71.10 0.80
N LYS A 191 -7.12 71.32 -0.30
CA LYS A 191 -6.34 72.56 -0.52
C LYS A 191 -7.00 73.60 -1.44
N ASN A 192 -8.14 73.30 -2.06
CA ASN A 192 -8.76 74.18 -3.07
C ASN A 192 -10.11 74.80 -2.67
N ARG A 193 -10.49 74.80 -1.39
CA ARG A 193 -11.79 75.34 -0.91
C ARG A 193 -11.72 76.63 -0.08
N LEU A 194 -10.67 77.42 -0.24
CA LEU A 194 -10.59 78.75 0.37
C LEU A 194 -10.41 79.81 -0.71
N TRP A 195 -11.49 80.20 -1.40
CA TRP A 195 -11.78 81.57 -1.88
C TRP A 195 -13.28 81.67 -2.20
#